data_AF-A0A2D3NX24-F1
#
_entry.id   AF-A0A2D3NX24-F1
#
_cell.length_a   1.000
_cell.length_b   1.000
_cell.length_c   1.000
_cell.angle_alpha   90.00
_cell.angle_beta   90.00
_cell.angle_gamma   90.00
#
_symmetry.space_group_name_H-M   'P 1'
#
loop_
_entity.id
_entity.type
_entity.pdbx_description
1 polymer ?
#
loop_
_entity_poly.entity_id
_entity_poly.type
_entity_poly.pdbx_seq_one_letter_code
_entity_poly.pdbx_strand_id
1 'polypeptide(L)'
;MEIENTKEATVIELKNSRVFIGVYLVPLFIIVPLIISKITVQSIIMSLIVFTYLNIGNYIAMRNIGSIETITLKNESLIIRRLKRNKKITYEKEIFFDKILKIYYQEIFLGFHKRNFNFDVKRTLKIKTYFCIYSFGYKMSYEDFKKINSIIEEKIKEHKNYIKKEEIEKKYIEIYNLKVEERYNYILNKILDEKKLFISEKKNNFIINEDSEAIKDLEIFKDMNFEEIDFYIFYVNYLSKKEYENKKVLVGYNGIDGKEVTMSKLKEDINEIRDSRSILTKKILNDTLRV
;
A
#
# COMPACT_ATOMS: atom_id res chain seq x y z
N MET A 1 -0.52 24.07 -6.39
CA MET A 1 -0.88 22.66 -6.14
C MET A 1 -2.19 22.68 -5.38
N GLU A 2 -3.18 21.95 -5.85
CA GLU A 2 -4.48 21.81 -5.18
C GLU A 2 -4.63 20.33 -4.79
N ILE A 3 -5.11 20.06 -3.58
CA ILE A 3 -5.36 18.71 -3.08
C ILE A 3 -6.84 18.66 -2.73
N GLU A 4 -7.55 17.74 -3.36
CA GLU A 4 -8.97 17.48 -3.12
C GLU A 4 -9.12 16.06 -2.59
N ASN A 5 -9.63 15.93 -1.38
CA ASN A 5 -9.95 14.65 -0.79
C ASN A 5 -11.44 14.36 -0.97
N THR A 6 -11.75 13.30 -1.68
CA THR A 6 -13.11 12.74 -1.75
C THR A 6 -13.19 11.49 -0.87
N LYS A 7 -14.40 10.96 -0.65
CA LYS A 7 -14.59 9.71 0.10
C LYS A 7 -13.86 8.51 -0.54
N GLU A 8 -13.67 8.55 -1.85
CA GLU A 8 -13.17 7.40 -2.64
C GLU A 8 -11.74 7.58 -3.14
N ALA A 9 -11.26 8.81 -3.25
CA ALA A 9 -9.94 9.11 -3.79
C ALA A 9 -9.39 10.46 -3.33
N THR A 10 -8.07 10.53 -3.22
CA THR A 10 -7.34 11.80 -3.09
C THR A 10 -6.83 12.22 -4.46
N VAL A 11 -7.23 13.42 -4.91
CA VAL A 11 -6.81 14.00 -6.19
C VAL A 11 -5.84 15.14 -5.91
N ILE A 12 -4.65 15.05 -6.49
CA ILE A 12 -3.62 16.08 -6.43
C ILE A 12 -3.51 16.71 -7.82
N GLU A 13 -3.84 17.99 -7.93
CA GLU A 13 -3.75 18.75 -9.18
C GLU A 13 -2.55 19.72 -9.18
N LEU A 14 -1.74 19.60 -10.23
CA LEU A 14 -0.61 20.46 -10.53
C LEU A 14 -0.90 21.28 -11.77
N LYS A 15 -1.35 22.52 -11.54
CA LYS A 15 -1.52 23.52 -12.60
C LYS A 15 -0.16 24.14 -12.90
N ASN A 16 0.40 23.82 -14.07
CA ASN A 16 1.55 24.54 -14.59
C ASN A 16 1.09 25.81 -15.31
N SER A 17 1.14 26.93 -14.60
CA SER A 17 0.68 28.24 -15.09
C SER A 17 1.82 29.22 -15.35
N ARG A 18 3.04 28.74 -15.65
CA ARG A 18 4.11 29.67 -16.07
C ARG A 18 3.73 30.30 -17.41
N VAL A 19 3.18 31.51 -17.35
CA VAL A 19 3.01 32.38 -18.52
C VAL A 19 4.41 32.65 -19.05
N PHE A 20 4.71 32.15 -20.25
CA PHE A 20 5.98 32.44 -20.90
C PHE A 20 5.91 33.88 -21.46
N ILE A 21 6.16 34.86 -20.59
CA ILE A 21 6.18 36.30 -20.91
C ILE A 21 7.18 36.61 -22.03
N GLY A 22 8.19 35.76 -22.23
CA GLY A 22 9.12 35.84 -23.35
C GLY A 22 8.47 35.77 -24.74
N VAL A 23 7.26 35.20 -24.88
CA VAL A 23 6.54 35.11 -26.17
C VAL A 23 6.21 36.50 -26.74
N TYR A 24 5.97 37.49 -25.88
CA TYR A 24 5.59 38.84 -26.29
C TYR A 24 6.77 39.81 -26.39
N LEU A 25 7.87 39.54 -25.68
CA LEU A 25 9.07 40.39 -25.69
C LEU A 25 9.92 40.19 -26.95
N VAL A 26 10.08 38.96 -27.42
CA VAL A 26 10.96 38.64 -28.57
C VAL A 26 10.50 39.32 -29.87
N PRO A 27 9.20 39.37 -30.22
CA PRO A 27 8.71 40.16 -31.34
C PRO A 27 8.99 41.67 -31.20
N LEU A 28 8.87 42.19 -29.98
CA LEU A 28 9.10 43.61 -29.68
C LEU A 28 10.55 44.02 -30.00
N PHE A 29 11.52 43.15 -29.67
CA PHE A 29 12.94 43.35 -29.97
C PHE A 29 13.27 43.30 -31.48
N ILE A 30 12.42 42.73 -32.32
CA ILE A 30 12.60 42.72 -33.78
C ILE A 30 11.92 43.93 -34.42
N ILE A 31 10.78 44.36 -33.89
CA ILE A 31 10.01 45.51 -34.40
C ILE A 31 10.70 46.84 -34.08
N VAL A 32 11.29 46.99 -32.89
CA VAL A 32 11.93 48.24 -32.45
C VAL A 32 13.11 48.67 -33.34
N PRO A 33 14.07 47.80 -33.72
CA PRO A 33 15.16 48.16 -34.64
C PRO A 33 14.70 48.44 -36.07
N LEU A 34 13.61 47.82 -36.52
CA LEU A 34 13.00 48.09 -37.82
C LEU A 34 12.47 49.53 -37.87
N ILE A 35 11.83 50.02 -36.81
CA ILE A 35 11.29 51.40 -36.75
C ILE A 35 12.41 52.46 -36.82
N ILE A 36 13.61 52.16 -36.31
CA ILE A 36 14.70 53.13 -36.11
C ILE A 36 15.67 53.20 -37.32
N SER A 37 15.65 52.22 -38.23
CA SER A 37 16.66 52.09 -39.30
C SER A 37 16.15 52.51 -40.69
N LYS A 38 17.07 52.93 -41.60
CA LYS A 38 16.77 53.05 -43.04
C LYS A 38 16.62 51.63 -43.62
N ILE A 39 15.40 51.13 -43.63
CA ILE A 39 15.11 49.74 -43.99
C ILE A 39 15.27 49.51 -45.49
N THR A 40 16.02 48.45 -45.87
CA THR A 40 15.98 47.89 -47.23
C THR A 40 14.94 46.77 -47.32
N VAL A 41 14.40 46.52 -48.52
CA VAL A 41 13.43 45.42 -48.76
C VAL A 41 13.97 44.07 -48.27
N GLN A 42 15.27 43.83 -48.42
CA GLN A 42 15.93 42.61 -47.95
C GLN A 42 15.86 42.43 -46.43
N SER A 43 16.03 43.51 -45.67
CA SER A 43 15.94 43.50 -44.20
C SER A 43 14.52 43.19 -43.70
N ILE A 44 13.49 43.63 -44.43
CA ILE A 44 12.08 43.32 -44.13
C ILE A 44 11.84 41.82 -44.28
N ILE A 45 12.25 41.24 -45.42
CA ILE A 45 12.04 39.82 -45.73
C ILE A 45 12.71 38.93 -44.67
N MET A 46 13.97 39.22 -44.32
CA MET A 46 14.68 38.46 -43.28
C MET A 46 13.99 38.54 -41.92
N SER A 47 13.46 39.71 -41.55
CA SER A 47 12.77 39.89 -40.27
C SER A 47 11.44 39.14 -40.22
N LEU A 48 10.71 39.08 -41.33
CA LEU A 48 9.48 38.29 -41.47
C LEU A 48 9.75 36.78 -41.35
N ILE A 49 10.83 36.29 -41.94
CA ILE A 49 11.24 34.88 -41.81
C ILE A 49 11.56 34.56 -40.35
N VAL A 50 12.38 35.38 -39.68
CA VAL A 50 12.72 35.18 -38.26
C VAL A 50 11.45 35.24 -37.39
N PHE A 51 10.56 36.18 -37.64
CA PHE A 51 9.29 36.31 -36.92
C PHE A 51 8.39 35.08 -37.09
N THR A 52 8.26 34.53 -38.30
CA THR A 52 7.44 33.32 -38.52
C THR A 52 8.02 32.10 -37.79
N TYR A 53 9.34 31.87 -37.84
CA TYR A 53 9.99 30.79 -37.09
C TYR A 53 9.82 30.94 -35.57
N LEU A 54 9.94 32.16 -35.04
CA LEU A 54 9.72 32.42 -33.62
C LEU A 54 8.26 32.18 -33.20
N ASN A 55 7.28 32.56 -34.02
CA ASN A 55 5.87 32.29 -33.76
C ASN A 55 5.54 30.79 -33.78
N ILE A 56 6.13 30.02 -34.70
CA ILE A 56 5.98 28.56 -34.73
C ILE A 56 6.57 27.94 -33.45
N GLY A 57 7.77 28.36 -33.05
CA GLY A 57 8.38 27.92 -31.79
C GLY A 57 7.54 28.28 -30.56
N ASN A 58 6.97 29.49 -30.53
CA ASN A 58 6.08 29.96 -29.48
C ASN A 58 4.76 29.18 -29.42
N TYR A 59 4.15 28.87 -30.57
CA TYR A 59 2.94 28.05 -30.65
C TYR A 59 3.19 26.65 -30.07
N ILE A 60 4.31 26.02 -30.43
CA ILE A 60 4.72 24.71 -29.89
C ILE A 60 4.98 24.80 -28.37
N ALA A 61 5.63 25.87 -27.91
CA ALA A 61 5.85 26.09 -26.48
C ALA A 61 4.53 26.26 -25.72
N MET A 62 3.62 27.13 -26.19
CA MET A 62 2.32 27.39 -25.55
C MET A 62 1.45 26.13 -25.46
N ARG A 63 1.43 25.31 -26.52
CA ARG A 63 0.71 24.02 -26.54
C ARG A 63 1.18 23.05 -25.44
N ASN A 64 2.44 23.16 -25.03
CA ASN A 64 3.08 22.27 -24.07
C ASN A 64 3.21 22.86 -22.65
N ILE A 65 3.04 24.17 -22.48
CA ILE A 65 3.19 24.86 -21.20
C ILE A 65 1.88 24.86 -20.37
N GLY A 66 0.72 24.78 -21.03
CA GLY A 66 -0.59 24.73 -20.39
C GLY A 66 -1.09 23.32 -20.09
N SER A 67 -0.23 22.40 -19.63
CA SER A 67 -0.67 21.06 -19.22
C SER A 67 -0.94 21.02 -17.72
N ILE A 68 -2.14 20.59 -17.36
CA ILE A 68 -2.50 20.24 -15.99
C ILE A 68 -2.07 18.79 -15.79
N GLU A 69 -1.39 18.49 -14.69
CA GLU A 69 -1.07 17.13 -14.32
C GLU A 69 -1.85 16.76 -13.06
N THR A 70 -2.53 15.61 -13.06
CA THR A 70 -3.22 15.11 -11.86
C THR A 70 -2.71 13.74 -11.41
N ILE A 71 -2.61 13.55 -10.09
CA ILE A 71 -2.43 12.24 -9.45
C ILE A 71 -3.72 11.92 -8.72
N THR A 72 -4.35 10.82 -9.05
CA THR A 72 -5.52 10.31 -8.33
C THR A 72 -5.11 9.06 -7.56
N LEU A 73 -5.14 9.13 -6.25
CA LEU A 73 -4.87 8.00 -5.35
C LEU A 73 -6.19 7.29 -5.06
N LYS A 74 -6.31 6.05 -5.54
CA LYS A 74 -7.38 5.12 -5.20
C LYS A 74 -6.92 4.22 -4.04
N ASN A 75 -7.75 3.24 -3.68
CA ASN A 75 -7.46 2.28 -2.61
C ASN A 75 -6.29 1.33 -2.92
N GLU A 76 -6.10 0.93 -4.19
CA GLU A 76 -5.12 -0.10 -4.58
C GLU A 76 -4.10 0.40 -5.61
N SER A 77 -4.34 1.57 -6.17
CA SER A 77 -3.56 2.11 -7.28
C SER A 77 -3.52 3.63 -7.24
N LEU A 78 -2.59 4.18 -8.02
CA LEU A 78 -2.57 5.60 -8.36
C LEU A 78 -2.68 5.76 -9.86
N ILE A 79 -3.40 6.80 -10.29
CA ILE A 79 -3.51 7.19 -11.69
C ILE A 79 -2.77 8.51 -11.86
N ILE A 80 -1.80 8.53 -12.77
CA ILE A 80 -1.17 9.76 -13.25
C ILE A 80 -1.81 10.18 -14.57
N ARG A 81 -2.27 11.43 -14.65
CA ARG A 81 -2.90 12.00 -15.85
C ARG A 81 -2.22 13.29 -16.26
N ARG A 82 -2.15 13.51 -17.58
CA ARG A 82 -1.77 14.79 -18.18
C ARG A 82 -2.91 15.28 -19.04
N LEU A 83 -3.39 16.47 -18.74
CA LEU A 83 -4.51 17.12 -19.38
C LEU A 83 -4.02 18.39 -20.09
N LYS A 84 -4.63 18.74 -21.21
CA LYS A 84 -4.54 20.10 -21.77
C LYS A 84 -5.36 21.08 -20.92
N ARG A 85 -5.16 22.39 -21.12
CA ARG A 85 -6.02 23.44 -20.53
C ARG A 85 -7.52 23.21 -20.73
N ASN A 86 -7.94 22.66 -21.87
CA ASN A 86 -9.34 22.32 -22.14
C ASN A 86 -9.77 20.97 -21.53
N LYS A 87 -9.05 20.47 -20.52
CA LYS A 87 -9.26 19.18 -19.83
C LYS A 87 -9.18 17.92 -20.71
N LYS A 88 -8.78 18.02 -21.98
CA LYS A 88 -8.55 16.82 -22.82
C LYS A 88 -7.35 16.03 -22.31
N ILE A 89 -7.55 14.74 -22.04
CA ILE A 89 -6.50 13.80 -21.63
C ILE A 89 -5.51 13.58 -22.78
N THR A 90 -4.23 13.70 -22.47
CA THR A 90 -3.11 13.47 -23.39
C THR A 90 -2.27 12.26 -23.00
N TYR A 91 -2.34 11.88 -21.74
CA TYR A 91 -1.67 10.72 -21.19
C TYR A 91 -2.38 10.32 -19.90
N GLU A 92 -2.52 9.02 -19.71
CA GLU A 92 -3.09 8.43 -18.51
C GLU A 92 -2.38 7.10 -18.25
N LYS A 93 -2.01 6.87 -17.00
CA LYS A 93 -1.49 5.57 -16.58
C LYS A 93 -1.88 5.26 -15.15
N GLU A 94 -2.43 4.08 -14.96
CA GLU A 94 -2.69 3.48 -13.65
C GLU A 94 -1.51 2.61 -13.23
N ILE A 95 -1.11 2.74 -11.96
CA ILE A 95 0.02 2.06 -11.34
C ILE A 95 -0.47 1.52 -10.00
N PHE A 96 -0.51 0.20 -9.87
CA PHE A 96 -0.87 -0.47 -8.63
C PHE A 96 0.23 -0.32 -7.58
N PHE A 97 -0.15 -0.22 -6.31
CA PHE A 97 0.78 0.03 -5.21
C PHE A 97 1.77 -1.11 -4.99
N ASP A 98 1.36 -2.36 -5.20
CA ASP A 98 2.19 -3.57 -5.15
C ASP A 98 3.37 -3.54 -6.16
N LYS A 99 3.19 -2.87 -7.29
CA LYS A 99 4.18 -2.77 -8.37
C LYS A 99 5.18 -1.63 -8.19
N ILE A 100 4.98 -0.75 -7.20
CA ILE A 100 5.84 0.39 -6.95
C ILE A 100 7.05 -0.05 -6.13
N LEU A 101 8.25 0.07 -6.71
CA LEU A 101 9.51 -0.25 -6.04
C LEU A 101 10.06 0.95 -5.28
N LYS A 102 9.99 2.13 -5.89
CA LYS A 102 10.54 3.36 -5.31
C LYS A 102 9.88 4.59 -5.92
N ILE A 103 9.65 5.59 -5.09
CA ILE A 103 9.31 6.95 -5.52
C ILE A 103 10.49 7.86 -5.15
N TYR A 104 10.93 8.72 -6.06
CA TYR A 104 12.06 9.61 -5.80
C TYR A 104 11.99 10.92 -6.57
N TYR A 105 12.69 11.91 -6.02
CA TYR A 105 12.92 13.19 -6.67
C TYR A 105 14.15 13.10 -7.58
N GLN A 106 14.00 13.55 -8.83
CA GLN A 106 15.10 13.69 -9.77
C GLN A 106 15.29 15.17 -10.08
N GLU A 107 16.43 15.71 -9.67
CA GLU A 107 16.84 17.05 -10.02
C GLU A 107 17.07 17.20 -11.53
N ILE A 108 16.69 18.36 -12.07
CA ILE A 108 16.89 18.68 -13.47
C ILE A 108 18.34 19.17 -13.63
N PHE A 109 19.26 18.26 -13.96
CA PHE A 109 20.65 18.63 -14.23
C PHE A 109 20.77 19.27 -15.61
N LEU A 110 21.39 20.46 -15.69
CA LEU A 110 21.63 21.22 -16.93
C LEU A 110 22.83 20.69 -17.74
N GLY A 111 23.18 19.40 -17.58
CA GLY A 111 24.28 18.78 -18.32
C GLY A 111 23.89 18.58 -19.79
N PHE A 112 24.80 18.87 -20.71
CA PHE A 112 24.64 18.67 -22.15
C PHE A 112 24.28 17.22 -22.48
N HIS A 113 23.00 16.87 -22.46
CA HIS A 113 22.52 15.55 -22.82
C HIS A 113 22.04 15.53 -24.27
N LYS A 114 22.31 14.41 -24.96
CA LYS A 114 21.92 14.12 -26.34
C LYS A 114 20.49 14.60 -26.61
N ARG A 115 20.33 15.35 -27.71
CA ARG A 115 19.10 15.97 -28.24
C ARG A 115 17.98 14.96 -28.57
N ASN A 116 17.58 14.13 -27.63
CA ASN A 116 16.32 13.42 -27.72
C ASN A 116 15.32 14.23 -26.89
N PHE A 117 14.22 14.64 -27.54
CA PHE A 117 13.12 15.43 -27.00
C PHE A 117 12.34 14.69 -25.89
N ASN A 118 13.03 14.17 -24.87
CA ASN A 118 12.39 13.47 -23.77
C ASN A 118 11.81 14.50 -22.80
N PHE A 119 10.58 14.92 -23.10
CA PHE A 119 9.74 15.81 -22.29
C PHE A 119 9.65 15.38 -20.81
N ASP A 120 9.95 14.12 -20.50
CA ASP A 120 9.91 13.53 -19.18
C ASP A 120 11.12 13.85 -18.29
N VAL A 121 12.22 14.38 -18.82
CA VAL A 121 13.38 14.80 -18.00
C VAL A 121 13.03 15.99 -17.11
N LYS A 122 12.15 16.88 -17.57
CA LYS A 122 11.73 18.06 -16.80
C LYS A 122 10.73 17.74 -15.68
N ARG A 123 10.30 16.49 -15.56
CA ARG A 123 9.39 16.01 -14.53
C ARG A 123 10.20 15.40 -13.40
N THR A 124 10.07 15.95 -12.21
CA THR A 124 10.99 15.67 -11.10
C THR A 124 10.53 14.51 -10.22
N LEU A 125 9.23 14.20 -10.16
CA LEU A 125 8.72 13.01 -9.46
C LEU A 125 8.89 11.77 -10.35
N LYS A 126 9.58 10.74 -9.85
CA LYS A 126 9.76 9.46 -10.53
C LYS A 126 9.14 8.33 -9.73
N ILE A 127 8.32 7.51 -10.39
CA ILE A 127 7.75 6.27 -9.85
C ILE A 127 8.39 5.11 -10.60
N LYS A 128 9.26 4.38 -9.93
CA LYS A 128 9.93 3.20 -10.48
C LYS A 128 9.09 1.96 -10.19
N THR A 129 8.72 1.24 -11.24
CA THR A 129 8.19 -0.13 -11.16
C THR A 129 9.24 -1.12 -11.69
N TYR A 130 8.88 -2.40 -11.73
CA TYR A 130 9.76 -3.43 -12.28
C TYR A 130 10.12 -3.19 -13.76
N PHE A 131 9.16 -2.72 -14.56
CA PHE A 131 9.32 -2.59 -16.01
C PHE A 131 9.60 -1.16 -16.49
N CYS A 132 9.08 -0.15 -15.78
CA CYS A 132 9.01 1.22 -16.29
C CYS A 132 9.35 2.25 -15.20
N ILE A 133 9.81 3.42 -15.63
CA ILE A 133 9.90 4.61 -14.78
C ILE A 133 8.90 5.62 -15.31
N TYR A 134 7.89 5.92 -14.48
CA TYR A 134 6.92 6.94 -14.77
C TYR A 134 7.38 8.28 -14.22
N SER A 135 7.33 9.31 -15.06
CA SER A 135 7.78 10.66 -14.70
C SER A 135 6.59 11.59 -14.60
N PHE A 136 6.54 12.39 -13.53
CA PHE A 136 5.45 13.31 -13.23
C PHE A 136 5.97 14.60 -12.55
N GLY A 137 5.16 15.66 -12.49
CA GLY A 137 5.51 16.87 -11.76
C GLY A 137 6.47 17.75 -12.55
N TYR A 138 6.00 18.32 -13.66
CA TYR A 138 6.82 19.20 -14.49
C TYR A 138 7.37 20.38 -13.69
N LYS A 139 8.70 20.46 -13.57
CA LYS A 139 9.45 21.46 -12.79
C LYS A 139 8.93 21.65 -11.36
N MET A 140 8.44 20.57 -10.74
CA MET A 140 7.97 20.60 -9.36
C MET A 140 9.13 20.85 -8.40
N SER A 141 8.88 21.67 -7.38
CA SER A 141 9.84 21.94 -6.31
C SER A 141 10.08 20.70 -5.45
N TYR A 142 11.23 20.62 -4.78
CA TYR A 142 11.50 19.53 -3.85
C TYR A 142 10.52 19.52 -2.66
N GLU A 143 10.05 20.69 -2.23
CA GLU A 143 9.09 20.83 -1.14
C GLU A 143 7.70 20.29 -1.51
N ASP A 144 7.21 20.62 -2.71
CA ASP A 144 5.96 20.03 -3.23
C ASP A 144 6.09 18.53 -3.41
N PHE A 145 7.26 18.05 -3.87
CA PHE A 145 7.54 16.61 -3.96
C PHE A 145 7.42 15.93 -2.60
N LYS A 146 8.03 16.49 -1.54
CA LYS A 146 7.95 15.90 -0.19
C LYS A 146 6.50 15.73 0.27
N LYS A 147 5.68 16.76 0.09
CA LYS A 147 4.26 16.73 0.46
C LYS A 147 3.51 15.63 -0.29
N ILE A 148 3.67 15.57 -1.61
CA ILE A 148 3.02 14.56 -2.44
C ILE A 148 3.53 13.15 -2.09
N ASN A 149 4.84 12.99 -1.92
CA ASN A 149 5.45 11.71 -1.59
C ASN A 149 4.94 11.18 -0.25
N SER A 150 4.80 12.03 0.77
CA SER A 150 4.22 11.64 2.06
C SER A 150 2.80 11.09 1.92
N ILE A 151 1.95 11.75 1.12
CA ILE A 151 0.57 11.31 0.88
C ILE A 151 0.54 9.96 0.15
N ILE A 152 1.41 9.78 -0.86
CA ILE A 152 1.48 8.51 -1.61
C ILE A 152 2.00 7.38 -0.71
N GLU A 153 3.03 7.63 0.10
CA GLU A 153 3.59 6.65 1.03
C GLU A 153 2.59 6.20 2.09
N GLU A 154 1.80 7.14 2.63
CA GLU A 154 0.71 6.83 3.56
C GLU A 154 -0.33 5.91 2.90
N LYS A 155 -0.78 6.23 1.68
CA LYS A 155 -1.72 5.39 0.92
C LYS A 155 -1.17 4.00 0.60
N ILE A 156 0.10 3.90 0.22
CA ILE A 156 0.76 2.59 -0.01
C ILE A 156 0.81 1.78 1.28
N LYS A 157 1.07 2.42 2.43
CA LYS A 157 1.11 1.76 3.74
C LYS A 157 -0.27 1.25 4.15
N GLU A 158 -1.31 2.08 3.99
CA GLU A 158 -2.70 1.67 4.23
C GLU A 158 -3.08 0.43 3.41
N HIS A 159 -2.76 0.44 2.12
CA HIS A 159 -3.04 -0.70 1.23
C HIS A 159 -2.30 -1.99 1.64
N LYS A 160 -1.02 -1.88 2.02
CA LYS A 160 -0.26 -3.04 2.52
C LYS A 160 -0.87 -3.64 3.80
N ASN A 161 -1.34 -2.78 4.71
CA ASN A 161 -2.01 -3.24 5.92
C ASN A 161 -3.35 -3.92 5.59
N TYR A 162 -4.10 -3.38 4.63
CA TYR A 162 -5.34 -3.98 4.15
C TYR A 162 -5.11 -5.38 3.56
N ILE A 163 -4.13 -5.53 2.66
CA ILE A 163 -3.77 -6.85 2.09
C ILE A 163 -3.39 -7.83 3.20
N LYS A 164 -2.53 -7.41 4.15
CA LYS A 164 -2.14 -8.28 5.27
C LYS A 164 -3.37 -8.76 6.05
N LYS A 165 -4.31 -7.85 6.33
CA LYS A 165 -5.57 -8.18 7.01
C LYS A 165 -6.44 -9.14 6.21
N GLU A 166 -6.56 -8.95 4.89
CA GLU A 166 -7.35 -9.83 4.01
C GLU A 166 -6.75 -11.24 3.91
N GLU A 167 -5.42 -11.36 3.84
CA GLU A 167 -4.72 -12.66 3.84
C GLU A 167 -4.91 -13.40 5.17
N ILE A 168 -4.81 -12.68 6.29
CA ILE A 168 -5.16 -13.15 7.63
C ILE A 168 -6.61 -13.65 7.64
N GLU A 169 -7.58 -12.83 7.22
CA GLU A 169 -8.99 -13.20 7.14
C GLU A 169 -9.22 -14.48 6.33
N LYS A 170 -8.62 -14.61 5.14
CA LYS A 170 -8.72 -15.81 4.30
C LYS A 170 -8.23 -17.07 5.01
N LYS A 171 -7.03 -17.01 5.62
CA LYS A 171 -6.45 -18.12 6.39
C LYS A 171 -7.41 -18.57 7.51
N TYR A 172 -8.03 -17.61 8.20
CA TYR A 172 -8.98 -17.92 9.26
C TYR A 172 -10.33 -18.39 8.77
N ILE A 173 -10.84 -17.86 7.67
CA ILE A 173 -12.06 -18.39 7.03
C ILE A 173 -11.86 -19.87 6.73
N GLU A 174 -10.70 -20.29 6.23
CA GLU A 174 -10.41 -21.70 5.99
C GLU A 174 -10.42 -22.52 7.30
N ILE A 175 -9.71 -22.08 8.34
CA ILE A 175 -9.64 -22.80 9.63
C ILE A 175 -11.01 -22.81 10.33
N TYR A 176 -11.68 -21.67 10.41
CA TYR A 176 -12.91 -21.48 11.17
C TYR A 176 -14.17 -21.96 10.45
N ASN A 177 -14.07 -22.29 9.16
CA ASN A 177 -15.09 -23.04 8.42
C ASN A 177 -14.95 -24.57 8.52
N LEU A 178 -13.85 -25.07 9.11
CA LEU A 178 -13.74 -26.51 9.39
C LEU A 178 -14.86 -26.96 10.36
N LYS A 179 -15.14 -28.27 10.36
CA LYS A 179 -16.08 -28.85 11.32
C LYS A 179 -15.59 -28.63 12.75
N VAL A 180 -16.51 -28.53 13.70
CA VAL A 180 -16.21 -28.27 15.12
C VAL A 180 -15.10 -29.18 15.67
N GLU A 181 -15.13 -30.48 15.35
CA GLU A 181 -14.11 -31.43 15.82
C GLU A 181 -12.73 -31.23 15.18
N GLU A 182 -12.71 -30.86 13.90
CA GLU A 182 -11.46 -30.59 13.16
C GLU A 182 -10.81 -29.31 13.70
N ARG A 183 -11.60 -28.27 13.96
CA ARG A 183 -11.13 -27.03 14.61
C ARG A 183 -10.60 -27.29 16.00
N TYR A 184 -11.33 -28.09 16.79
CA TYR A 184 -10.90 -28.45 18.13
C TYR A 184 -9.51 -29.08 18.11
N ASN A 185 -9.34 -30.13 17.31
CA ASN A 185 -8.06 -30.82 17.16
C ASN A 185 -6.95 -29.90 16.63
N TYR A 186 -7.26 -29.05 15.64
CA TYR A 186 -6.31 -28.07 15.12
C TYR A 186 -5.80 -27.14 16.22
N ILE A 187 -6.70 -26.55 17.00
CA ILE A 187 -6.37 -25.62 18.08
C ILE A 187 -5.57 -26.31 19.19
N LEU A 188 -5.94 -27.52 19.62
CA LEU A 188 -5.17 -28.24 20.64
C LEU A 188 -3.74 -28.53 20.21
N ASN A 189 -3.56 -29.01 18.97
CA ASN A 189 -2.23 -29.28 18.41
C ASN A 189 -1.40 -27.99 18.35
N LYS A 190 -2.03 -26.90 17.91
CA LYS A 190 -1.39 -25.59 17.81
C LYS A 190 -0.95 -25.02 19.16
N ILE A 191 -1.80 -25.08 20.19
CA ILE A 191 -1.45 -24.67 21.56
C ILE A 191 -0.23 -25.46 22.08
N LEU A 192 -0.14 -26.76 21.76
CA LEU A 192 0.99 -27.58 22.15
C LEU A 192 2.28 -27.23 21.40
N ASP A 193 2.16 -26.83 20.13
CA ASP A 193 3.30 -26.43 19.28
C ASP A 193 3.85 -25.06 19.70
N GLU A 194 2.97 -24.07 19.85
CA GLU A 194 3.35 -22.68 20.18
C GLU A 194 3.52 -22.44 21.68
N LYS A 195 2.99 -23.35 22.51
CA LYS A 195 3.00 -23.27 23.98
C LYS A 195 2.34 -22.00 24.52
N LYS A 196 1.42 -21.45 23.75
CA LYS A 196 0.66 -20.24 24.05
C LYS A 196 -0.78 -20.45 23.64
N LEU A 197 -1.67 -19.75 24.33
CA LEU A 197 -3.08 -19.70 23.99
C LEU A 197 -3.67 -18.38 24.42
N PHE A 198 -4.85 -18.09 23.88
CA PHE A 198 -5.63 -16.93 24.21
C PHE A 198 -6.91 -17.35 24.90
N ILE A 199 -7.12 -16.82 26.09
CA ILE A 199 -8.29 -17.12 26.92
C ILE A 199 -9.15 -15.88 27.08
N SER A 200 -10.46 -16.03 26.95
CA SER A 200 -11.44 -15.00 27.26
C SER A 200 -12.47 -15.54 28.24
N GLU A 201 -12.79 -14.79 29.29
CA GLU A 201 -13.82 -15.16 30.26
C GLU A 201 -15.16 -14.51 29.88
N LYS A 202 -16.21 -15.33 29.71
CA LYS A 202 -17.56 -14.87 29.35
C LYS A 202 -18.60 -15.55 30.23
N LYS A 203 -19.24 -14.79 31.12
CA LYS A 203 -20.37 -15.23 31.95
C LYS A 203 -20.12 -16.59 32.64
N ASN A 204 -18.97 -16.74 33.31
CA ASN A 204 -18.48 -17.95 33.99
C ASN A 204 -17.99 -19.11 33.11
N ASN A 205 -17.96 -18.96 31.79
CA ASN A 205 -17.36 -19.92 30.86
C ASN A 205 -16.09 -19.34 30.22
N PHE A 206 -15.19 -20.20 29.77
CA PHE A 206 -13.96 -19.79 29.08
C PHE A 206 -14.07 -20.02 27.58
N ILE A 207 -13.48 -19.13 26.80
CA ILE A 207 -13.24 -19.32 25.37
C ILE A 207 -11.74 -19.43 25.17
N ILE A 208 -11.30 -20.49 24.50
CA ILE A 208 -9.88 -20.69 24.17
C ILE A 208 -9.71 -20.75 22.66
N ASN A 209 -8.80 -19.91 22.18
CA ASN A 209 -8.26 -19.93 20.83
C ASN A 209 -6.73 -19.82 20.92
N GLU A 210 -6.03 -19.91 19.79
CA GLU A 210 -4.57 -19.96 19.78
C GLU A 210 -3.91 -18.79 19.06
N ASP A 211 -4.58 -18.16 18.08
CA ASP A 211 -3.87 -17.29 17.16
C ASP A 211 -4.05 -15.79 17.47
N SER A 212 -2.93 -15.15 17.79
CA SER A 212 -2.82 -13.76 18.20
C SER A 212 -3.21 -12.76 17.09
N GLU A 213 -2.94 -13.11 15.82
CA GLU A 213 -3.24 -12.23 14.68
C GLU A 213 -4.74 -12.25 14.41
N ALA A 214 -5.37 -13.43 14.45
CA ALA A 214 -6.83 -13.58 14.34
C ALA A 214 -7.56 -12.73 15.37
N ILE A 215 -7.15 -12.88 16.63
CA ILE A 215 -7.83 -12.26 17.76
C ILE A 215 -7.78 -10.74 17.69
N LYS A 216 -6.69 -10.18 17.15
CA LYS A 216 -6.52 -8.74 17.01
C LYS A 216 -7.20 -8.18 15.77
N ASP A 217 -7.11 -8.90 14.65
CA ASP A 217 -7.44 -8.34 13.34
C ASP A 217 -8.84 -8.71 12.83
N LEU A 218 -9.46 -9.80 13.33
CA LEU A 218 -10.79 -10.24 12.90
C LEU A 218 -11.93 -9.55 13.65
N GLU A 219 -12.99 -9.20 12.90
CA GLU A 219 -14.19 -8.56 13.47
C GLU A 219 -14.93 -9.46 14.47
N ILE A 220 -14.90 -10.79 14.29
CA ILE A 220 -15.58 -11.75 15.18
C ILE A 220 -15.06 -11.71 16.63
N PHE A 221 -13.82 -11.25 16.85
CA PHE A 221 -13.17 -11.18 18.16
C PHE A 221 -13.06 -9.76 18.71
N LYS A 222 -13.49 -8.75 17.95
CA LYS A 222 -13.31 -7.33 18.28
C LYS A 222 -13.92 -6.92 19.63
N ASP A 223 -15.05 -7.52 19.99
CA ASP A 223 -15.76 -7.23 21.24
C ASP A 223 -15.39 -8.22 22.37
N MET A 224 -14.36 -9.04 22.17
CA MET A 224 -13.91 -10.04 23.14
C MET A 224 -12.54 -9.66 23.71
N ASN A 225 -12.43 -9.70 25.03
CA ASN A 225 -11.16 -9.47 25.71
C ASN A 225 -10.45 -10.80 25.88
N PHE A 226 -9.47 -11.05 25.01
CA PHE A 226 -8.58 -12.20 25.10
C PHE A 226 -7.27 -11.82 25.80
N GLU A 227 -6.83 -12.68 26.72
CA GLU A 227 -5.53 -12.61 27.37
C GLU A 227 -4.62 -13.69 26.80
N GLU A 228 -3.40 -13.31 26.40
CA GLU A 228 -2.35 -14.26 26.04
C GLU A 228 -1.81 -14.91 27.32
N ILE A 229 -1.83 -16.24 27.38
CA ILE A 229 -1.31 -17.00 28.51
C ILE A 229 -0.38 -18.11 28.00
N ASP A 230 0.73 -18.29 28.71
CA ASP A 230 1.62 -19.43 28.49
C ASP A 230 0.87 -20.74 28.83
N PHE A 231 1.03 -21.74 27.97
CA PHE A 231 0.34 -23.02 28.10
C PHE A 231 0.60 -23.70 29.45
N TYR A 232 1.83 -23.65 29.98
CA TYR A 232 2.14 -24.29 31.26
C TYR A 232 1.51 -23.53 32.43
N ILE A 233 1.48 -22.20 32.37
CA ILE A 233 0.77 -21.38 33.36
C ILE A 233 -0.71 -21.73 33.34
N PHE A 234 -1.32 -21.79 32.16
CA PHE A 234 -2.72 -22.20 32.00
C PHE A 234 -2.97 -23.62 32.55
N TYR A 235 -2.08 -24.56 32.24
CA TYR A 235 -2.21 -25.95 32.68
C TYR A 235 -2.19 -26.09 34.21
N VAL A 236 -1.29 -25.36 34.89
CA VAL A 236 -1.15 -25.42 36.35
C VAL A 236 -2.28 -24.66 37.05
N ASN A 237 -2.63 -23.48 36.54
CA ASN A 237 -3.56 -22.58 37.24
C ASN A 237 -5.03 -22.81 36.90
N TYR A 238 -5.34 -23.43 35.75
CA TYR A 238 -6.72 -23.70 35.34
C TYR A 238 -6.97 -25.21 35.25
N LEU A 239 -6.26 -25.93 34.38
CA LEU A 239 -6.55 -27.36 34.13
C LEU A 239 -6.27 -28.27 35.35
N SER A 240 -5.31 -27.92 36.20
CA SER A 240 -4.92 -28.75 37.35
C SER A 240 -5.69 -28.45 38.64
N LYS A 241 -6.54 -27.42 38.64
CA LYS A 241 -7.25 -26.95 39.83
C LYS A 241 -8.66 -27.55 39.87
N LYS A 242 -9.00 -28.19 41.00
CA LYS A 242 -10.31 -28.83 41.22
C LYS A 242 -11.50 -27.86 41.07
N GLU A 243 -11.32 -26.59 41.40
CA GLU A 243 -12.37 -25.57 41.31
C GLU A 243 -12.77 -25.24 39.85
N TYR A 244 -11.93 -25.57 38.86
CA TYR A 244 -12.19 -25.36 37.45
C TYR A 244 -12.63 -26.63 36.71
N GLU A 245 -12.50 -27.81 37.33
CA GLU A 245 -12.65 -29.11 36.68
C GLU A 245 -13.98 -29.28 35.92
N ASN A 246 -15.08 -28.82 36.53
CA ASN A 246 -16.43 -28.89 35.98
C ASN A 246 -16.84 -27.65 35.16
N LYS A 247 -15.97 -26.62 35.08
CA LYS A 247 -16.28 -25.43 34.29
C LYS A 247 -16.22 -25.77 32.80
N LYS A 248 -17.14 -25.18 32.06
CA LYS A 248 -17.23 -25.34 30.61
C LYS A 248 -16.26 -24.40 29.91
N VAL A 249 -15.63 -24.93 28.88
CA VAL A 249 -14.72 -24.21 28.00
C VAL A 249 -15.09 -24.48 26.55
N LEU A 250 -15.13 -23.41 25.77
CA LEU A 250 -15.41 -23.42 24.35
C LEU A 250 -14.09 -23.25 23.60
N VAL A 251 -13.67 -24.28 22.88
CA VAL A 251 -12.40 -24.29 22.15
C VAL A 251 -12.64 -24.20 20.65
N GLY A 252 -11.84 -23.39 19.95
CA GLY A 252 -11.98 -23.22 18.49
C GLY A 252 -13.23 -22.46 18.09
N TYR A 253 -13.57 -21.43 18.86
CA TYR A 253 -14.74 -20.59 18.65
C TYR A 253 -14.56 -19.66 17.44
N ASN A 254 -15.53 -19.66 16.52
CA ASN A 254 -15.50 -18.87 15.27
C ASN A 254 -16.48 -17.67 15.24
N GLY A 255 -17.11 -17.33 16.37
CA GLY A 255 -18.19 -16.34 16.40
C GLY A 255 -19.60 -16.95 16.42
N ILE A 256 -19.76 -18.19 15.95
CA ILE A 256 -21.05 -18.91 15.91
C ILE A 256 -21.01 -20.06 16.91
N ASP A 257 -20.05 -20.98 16.76
CA ASP A 257 -19.93 -22.20 17.51
C ASP A 257 -18.48 -22.55 17.83
N GLY A 258 -18.31 -23.52 18.72
CA GLY A 258 -17.02 -24.08 19.12
C GLY A 258 -17.25 -25.41 19.84
N LYS A 259 -16.18 -26.14 20.12
CA LYS A 259 -16.29 -27.39 20.86
C LYS A 259 -16.42 -27.06 22.35
N GLU A 260 -17.60 -27.32 22.90
CA GLU A 260 -17.84 -27.19 24.34
C GLU A 260 -17.40 -28.48 25.05
N VAL A 261 -16.47 -28.36 26.00
CA VAL A 261 -16.01 -29.44 26.87
C VAL A 261 -15.87 -28.94 28.31
N THR A 262 -15.70 -29.85 29.27
CA THR A 262 -15.27 -29.48 30.62
C THR A 262 -13.75 -29.30 30.66
N MET A 263 -13.23 -28.53 31.62
CA MET A 263 -11.77 -28.42 31.82
C MET A 263 -11.12 -29.78 32.09
N SER A 264 -11.81 -30.69 32.78
CA SER A 264 -11.34 -32.06 32.98
C SER A 264 -11.15 -32.80 31.64
N LYS A 265 -12.15 -32.71 30.75
CA LYS A 265 -12.07 -33.36 29.44
C LYS A 265 -11.02 -32.70 28.54
N LEU A 266 -10.93 -31.37 28.56
CA LEU A 266 -9.88 -30.63 27.85
C LEU A 266 -8.47 -31.07 28.29
N LYS A 267 -8.26 -31.25 29.60
CA LYS A 267 -7.00 -31.72 30.16
C LYS A 267 -6.66 -33.14 29.68
N GLU A 268 -7.64 -34.04 29.66
CA GLU A 268 -7.47 -35.41 29.15
C GLU A 268 -7.04 -35.38 27.68
N ASP A 269 -7.79 -34.68 26.82
CA ASP A 269 -7.53 -34.60 25.38
C ASP A 269 -6.14 -34.01 25.08
N ILE A 270 -5.74 -32.95 25.80
CA ILE A 270 -4.40 -32.35 25.67
C ILE A 270 -3.30 -33.35 26.05
N ASN A 271 -3.48 -34.10 27.13
CA ASN A 271 -2.51 -35.09 27.58
C ASN A 271 -2.42 -36.25 26.58
N GLU A 272 -3.54 -36.74 26.04
CA GLU A 272 -3.56 -37.78 25.01
C GLU A 272 -2.76 -37.37 23.77
N ILE A 273 -2.95 -36.14 23.26
CA ILE A 273 -2.20 -35.62 22.11
C ILE A 273 -0.70 -35.52 22.43
N ARG A 274 -0.35 -34.96 23.60
CA ARG A 274 1.05 -34.80 24.01
C ARG A 274 1.75 -36.15 24.18
N ASP A 275 1.10 -37.10 24.83
CA ASP A 275 1.66 -38.41 25.12
C ASP A 275 1.79 -39.23 23.83
N SER A 276 0.82 -39.13 22.91
CA SER A 276 0.90 -39.73 21.57
C SER A 276 2.10 -39.21 20.76
N ARG A 277 2.35 -37.90 20.78
CA ARG A 277 3.52 -37.26 20.12
C ARG A 277 4.84 -37.75 20.74
N SER A 278 4.88 -37.91 22.06
CA SER A 278 6.05 -38.43 22.79
C SER A 278 6.38 -39.87 22.39
N ILE A 279 5.36 -40.74 22.32
CA ILE A 279 5.50 -42.13 21.88
C ILE A 279 6.04 -42.20 20.44
N LEU A 280 5.48 -41.39 19.53
CA LEU A 280 5.92 -41.33 18.14
C LEU A 280 7.39 -40.88 18.04
N THR A 281 7.78 -39.84 18.77
CA THR A 281 9.15 -39.32 18.78
C THR A 281 10.14 -40.37 19.27
N LYS A 282 9.79 -41.10 20.35
CA LYS A 282 10.61 -42.18 20.90
C LYS A 282 10.78 -43.34 19.91
N LYS A 283 9.72 -43.67 19.15
CA LYS A 283 9.78 -44.69 18.09
C LYS A 283 10.74 -44.28 16.98
N ILE A 284 10.60 -43.05 16.46
CA ILE A 284 11.46 -42.51 15.40
C ILE A 284 12.93 -42.48 15.84
N LEU A 285 13.21 -42.04 17.07
CA LEU A 285 14.57 -42.00 17.61
C LEU A 285 15.18 -43.41 17.70
N ASN A 286 14.42 -44.39 18.19
CA ASN A 286 14.88 -45.78 18.29
C ASN A 286 15.13 -46.41 16.91
N ASP A 287 14.31 -46.09 15.91
CA ASP A 287 14.49 -46.57 14.54
C ASP A 287 15.71 -45.91 13.87
N THR A 288 16.00 -44.64 14.20
CA THR A 288 17.16 -43.90 13.67
C THR A 288 18.48 -44.36 14.29
N LEU A 289 18.50 -44.72 15.59
CA LEU A 289 19.68 -45.21 16.30
C LEU A 289 20.01 -46.70 16.03
N ARG A 290 19.10 -47.41 15.33
CA ARG A 290 19.29 -48.82 14.93
C ARG A 290 19.89 -48.97 13.51
N VAL A 291 20.11 -47.86 12.80
CA VAL A 291 20.81 -47.77 11.51
C VAL A 291 22.26 -47.38 11.76
#